data_AF-A0A2V4N969-F1
#
_entry.id   AF-A0A2V4N969-F1
#
_cell.length_a   1.000
_cell.length_b   1.000
_cell.length_c   1.000
_cell.angle_alpha   90.00
_cell.angle_beta   90.00
_cell.angle_gamma   90.00
#
_symmetry.space_group_name_H-M   'P 1'
#
loop_
_entity.id
_entity.type
_entity.pdbx_description
1 polymer ?
#
loop_
_entity_poly.entity_id
_entity_poly.type
_entity_poly.pdbx_seq_one_letter_code
_entity_poly.pdbx_strand_id
1 'polypeptide(L)'
;MEKFDEGLRCQDVHAGLRNVDPNSGSLTPLADTQLIGMAASLAALVRGQEVIDNAQALRAVAAEQLDVSVFAFDQVVLALADMGFVEGVQRSGGKITRFTESVPYYDDLYAKLGEAWRDRQPSETEEQMVLLVDYLADGPVPEEEAASKVGMDSAMLPSLLEVGERSGLVKRIQMPDGDVLYSPFFGFENPQVIAELVRDHGADQLAEAFAAVRGEQGLPVGDSQPLLQDAIKRGLILAPAVELPNSTVQPFAALPYTLDRELLRNRKPVLEKALAVLACLRCGQHFGGATNLSPDALVAVIDKLLDPNRGFLYPHESHERQYRLVHAAGLIAFDPDMMPGGRWVTPRFIDTPDNREALRVARDLIAFGEQLDGRVGDEQARQTLALGQPFTAPMQTMQRTRIKAPVSPKQWQSVVNAALGRGHAR
;
A
#
# COMPACT_ATOMS: atom_id res chain seq x y z
N MET A 1 -21.15 -12.21 4.98
CA MET A 1 -19.73 -11.87 4.91
C MET A 1 -19.60 -10.38 5.14
N GLU A 2 -18.78 -9.96 6.11
CA GLU A 2 -18.32 -8.57 6.15
C GLU A 2 -17.64 -8.25 4.82
N LYS A 3 -17.88 -7.06 4.29
CA LYS A 3 -17.23 -6.60 3.06
C LYS A 3 -15.79 -6.26 3.42
N PHE A 4 -14.85 -7.08 2.97
CA PHE A 4 -13.42 -6.74 2.95
C PHE A 4 -13.09 -6.18 1.56
N ASP A 5 -11.93 -5.54 1.41
CA ASP A 5 -11.61 -4.76 0.20
C ASP A 5 -11.18 -5.70 -0.96
N GLU A 6 -12.15 -6.39 -1.57
CA GLU A 6 -11.89 -7.49 -2.51
C GLU A 6 -11.09 -7.04 -3.74
N GLY A 7 -11.37 -5.81 -4.22
CA GLY A 7 -10.64 -5.21 -5.34
C GLY A 7 -9.16 -4.98 -5.03
N LEU A 8 -8.85 -4.61 -3.77
CA LEU A 8 -7.48 -4.50 -3.30
C LEU A 8 -6.82 -5.88 -3.23
N ARG A 9 -7.50 -6.89 -2.68
CA ARG A 9 -6.94 -8.24 -2.58
C ARG A 9 -6.70 -8.90 -3.94
N CYS A 10 -7.51 -8.59 -4.94
CA CYS A 10 -7.22 -8.97 -6.32
C CYS A 10 -5.87 -8.40 -6.80
N GLN A 11 -5.58 -7.13 -6.46
CA GLN A 11 -4.30 -6.51 -6.78
C GLN A 11 -3.12 -7.18 -6.04
N ASP A 12 -3.28 -7.47 -4.75
CA ASP A 12 -2.26 -8.18 -3.96
C ASP A 12 -1.99 -9.57 -4.55
N VAL A 13 -3.03 -10.32 -4.88
CA VAL A 13 -2.91 -11.63 -5.53
C VAL A 13 -2.12 -11.53 -6.84
N HIS A 14 -2.45 -10.56 -7.71
CA HIS A 14 -1.66 -10.31 -8.93
C HIS A 14 -0.20 -9.95 -8.62
N ALA A 15 0.05 -9.13 -7.59
CA ALA A 15 1.39 -8.73 -7.21
C ALA A 15 2.24 -9.92 -6.69
N GLY A 16 1.68 -10.80 -5.87
CA GLY A 16 2.35 -12.01 -5.38
C GLY A 16 2.71 -12.98 -6.51
N LEU A 17 1.79 -13.12 -7.48
CA LEU A 17 1.93 -13.97 -8.65
C LEU A 17 3.03 -13.55 -9.63
N ARG A 18 3.64 -12.36 -9.46
CA ARG A 18 4.78 -11.93 -10.30
C ARG A 18 5.99 -12.86 -10.20
N ASN A 19 6.09 -13.62 -9.10
CA ASN A 19 7.19 -14.56 -8.85
C ASN A 19 7.02 -15.93 -9.57
N VAL A 20 5.86 -16.18 -10.21
CA VAL A 20 5.57 -17.42 -10.95
C VAL A 20 5.44 -17.19 -12.45
N ASP A 21 5.46 -18.28 -13.23
CA ASP A 21 5.20 -18.23 -14.68
C ASP A 21 3.72 -17.90 -14.91
N PRO A 22 3.39 -16.80 -15.62
CA PRO A 22 2.00 -16.38 -15.83
C PRO A 22 1.24 -17.32 -16.77
N ASN A 23 1.93 -18.19 -17.51
CA ASN A 23 1.32 -19.22 -18.34
C ASN A 23 1.21 -20.58 -17.61
N SER A 24 1.53 -20.64 -16.31
CA SER A 24 1.39 -21.87 -15.54
C SER A 24 -0.07 -22.26 -15.44
N GLY A 25 -0.41 -23.48 -15.86
CA GLY A 25 -1.77 -24.02 -15.74
C GLY A 25 -2.29 -24.06 -14.30
N SER A 26 -1.40 -24.06 -13.30
CA SER A 26 -1.76 -23.97 -11.88
C SER A 26 -2.41 -22.65 -11.49
N LEU A 27 -2.31 -21.61 -12.33
CA LEU A 27 -2.87 -20.29 -12.11
C LEU A 27 -4.22 -20.07 -12.79
N THR A 28 -4.64 -21.03 -13.63
CA THR A 28 -5.97 -21.02 -14.27
C THR A 28 -7.10 -20.80 -13.25
N PRO A 29 -7.05 -21.39 -12.04
CA PRO A 29 -8.07 -21.14 -11.03
C PRO A 29 -8.07 -19.74 -10.45
N LEU A 30 -7.19 -18.81 -10.86
CA LEU A 30 -7.10 -17.42 -10.36
C LEU A 30 -7.26 -16.39 -11.49
N ALA A 31 -7.88 -16.78 -12.61
CA ALA A 31 -7.88 -15.99 -13.84
C ALA A 31 -8.64 -14.66 -13.71
N ASP A 32 -9.82 -14.65 -13.09
CA ASP A 32 -10.62 -13.44 -12.93
C ASP A 32 -9.99 -12.49 -11.91
N THR A 33 -9.48 -13.06 -10.82
CA THR A 33 -8.74 -12.35 -9.77
C THR A 33 -7.50 -11.67 -10.35
N GLN A 34 -6.74 -12.37 -11.21
CA GLN A 34 -5.59 -11.78 -11.92
C GLN A 34 -6.00 -10.68 -12.88
N LEU A 35 -7.09 -10.86 -13.63
CA LEU A 35 -7.54 -9.83 -14.57
C LEU A 35 -7.87 -8.52 -13.83
N ILE A 36 -8.60 -8.61 -12.72
CA ILE A 36 -8.93 -7.46 -11.90
C ILE A 36 -7.68 -6.86 -11.23
N GLY A 37 -6.75 -7.68 -10.75
CA GLY A 37 -5.47 -7.19 -10.20
C GLY A 37 -4.57 -6.50 -11.25
N MET A 38 -4.57 -6.99 -12.49
CA MET A 38 -3.95 -6.32 -13.63
C MET A 38 -4.64 -4.99 -13.95
N ALA A 39 -5.97 -4.95 -13.91
CA ALA A 39 -6.76 -3.73 -14.11
C ALA A 39 -6.46 -2.70 -13.03
N ALA A 40 -6.42 -3.09 -11.76
CA ALA A 40 -6.04 -2.23 -10.64
C ALA A 40 -4.65 -1.61 -10.86
N SER A 41 -3.67 -2.43 -11.25
CA SER A 41 -2.31 -1.98 -11.52
C SER A 41 -2.24 -1.03 -12.72
N LEU A 42 -3.01 -1.29 -13.79
CA LEU A 42 -3.05 -0.43 -14.97
C LEU A 42 -3.77 0.89 -14.68
N ALA A 43 -4.90 0.85 -13.99
CA ALA A 43 -5.67 2.03 -13.57
C ALA A 43 -4.81 3.00 -12.78
N ALA A 44 -4.04 2.48 -11.81
CA ALA A 44 -3.09 3.26 -11.03
C ALA A 44 -2.04 3.96 -11.93
N LEU A 45 -1.44 3.21 -12.87
CA LEU A 45 -0.42 3.75 -13.78
C LEU A 45 -0.95 4.87 -14.69
N VAL A 46 -2.15 4.69 -15.26
CA VAL A 46 -2.72 5.67 -16.20
C VAL A 46 -3.40 6.84 -15.50
N ARG A 47 -3.68 6.74 -14.20
CA ARG A 47 -4.37 7.78 -13.45
C ARG A 47 -3.70 9.15 -13.60
N GLY A 48 -4.49 10.15 -13.96
CA GLY A 48 -4.03 11.52 -14.23
C GLY A 48 -3.42 11.72 -15.62
N GLN A 49 -3.40 10.69 -16.47
CA GLN A 49 -3.08 10.83 -17.90
C GLN A 49 -4.38 11.06 -18.65
N GLU A 50 -4.81 12.32 -18.81
CA GLU A 50 -6.09 12.68 -19.44
C GLU A 50 -6.38 11.85 -20.70
N VAL A 51 -5.38 11.67 -21.57
CA VAL A 51 -5.49 10.87 -22.79
C VAL A 51 -4.28 9.98 -22.98
N ILE A 52 -4.53 8.70 -23.26
CA ILE A 52 -3.52 7.75 -23.75
C ILE A 52 -3.60 7.68 -25.27
N ASP A 53 -2.73 8.41 -25.98
CA ASP A 53 -2.72 8.47 -27.45
C ASP A 53 -1.98 7.29 -28.12
N ASN A 54 -1.17 6.53 -27.37
CA ASN A 54 -0.46 5.36 -27.88
C ASN A 54 -0.58 4.16 -26.92
N ALA A 55 -1.73 3.50 -26.96
CA ALA A 55 -2.00 2.33 -26.14
C ALA A 55 -1.07 1.13 -26.45
N GLN A 56 -0.46 1.07 -27.64
CA GLN A 56 0.52 0.03 -27.98
C GLN A 56 1.85 0.24 -27.25
N ALA A 57 2.28 1.49 -27.10
CA ALA A 57 3.42 1.82 -26.28
C ALA A 57 3.13 1.57 -24.79
N LEU A 58 1.94 1.96 -24.32
CA LEU A 58 1.49 1.66 -22.95
C LEU A 58 1.44 0.15 -22.68
N ARG A 59 1.04 -0.67 -23.65
CA ARG A 59 1.08 -2.14 -23.53
C ARG A 59 2.47 -2.67 -23.22
N ALA A 60 3.50 -2.14 -23.88
CA ALA A 60 4.87 -2.53 -23.59
C ALA A 60 5.32 -2.08 -22.19
N VAL A 61 4.92 -0.88 -21.76
CA VAL A 61 5.14 -0.39 -20.39
C VAL A 61 4.44 -1.29 -19.36
N ALA A 62 3.16 -1.60 -19.55
CA ALA A 62 2.38 -2.44 -18.65
C ALA A 62 2.96 -3.86 -18.53
N ALA A 63 3.42 -4.45 -19.64
CA ALA A 63 4.07 -5.75 -19.61
C ALA A 63 5.42 -5.74 -18.87
N GLU A 64 6.22 -4.71 -19.10
CA GLU A 64 7.54 -4.59 -18.48
C GLU A 64 7.43 -4.24 -16.98
N GLN A 65 6.48 -3.40 -16.61
CA GLN A 65 6.44 -2.73 -15.30
C GLN A 65 5.41 -3.31 -14.33
N LEU A 66 4.29 -3.79 -14.87
CA LEU A 66 3.15 -4.25 -14.08
C LEU A 66 2.93 -5.76 -14.20
N ASP A 67 3.78 -6.45 -14.98
CA ASP A 67 3.64 -7.85 -15.38
C ASP A 67 2.26 -8.14 -16.02
N VAL A 68 1.65 -7.14 -16.67
CA VAL A 68 0.42 -7.35 -17.45
C VAL A 68 0.76 -8.07 -18.74
N SER A 69 0.18 -9.25 -18.96
CA SER A 69 0.41 -10.00 -20.19
C SER A 69 0.10 -9.15 -21.43
N VAL A 70 1.03 -9.13 -22.39
CA VAL A 70 0.85 -8.41 -23.67
C VAL A 70 -0.39 -8.86 -24.44
N PHE A 71 -0.86 -10.08 -24.17
CA PHE A 71 -2.07 -10.66 -24.76
C PHE A 71 -3.33 -10.28 -23.97
N ALA A 72 -3.21 -10.08 -22.66
CA ALA A 72 -4.32 -9.68 -21.80
C ALA A 72 -4.57 -8.16 -21.82
N PHE A 73 -3.61 -7.35 -22.26
CA PHE A 73 -3.70 -5.88 -22.19
C PHE A 73 -5.02 -5.30 -22.73
N ASP A 74 -5.49 -5.76 -23.89
CA ASP A 74 -6.75 -5.24 -24.44
C ASP A 74 -7.95 -5.64 -23.58
N GLN A 75 -7.95 -6.84 -22.98
CA GLN A 75 -8.98 -7.26 -22.03
C GLN A 75 -8.93 -6.45 -20.74
N VAL A 76 -7.73 -6.13 -20.24
CA VAL A 76 -7.53 -5.29 -19.05
C VAL A 76 -8.08 -3.89 -19.27
N VAL A 77 -7.79 -3.26 -20.42
CA VAL A 77 -8.35 -1.94 -20.76
C VAL A 77 -9.88 -1.98 -20.89
N LEU A 78 -10.44 -3.08 -21.39
CA LEU A 78 -11.89 -3.23 -21.48
C LEU A 78 -12.54 -3.44 -20.12
N ALA A 79 -11.91 -4.20 -19.23
CA ALA A 79 -12.38 -4.31 -17.85
C ALA A 79 -12.41 -2.92 -17.18
N LEU A 80 -11.39 -2.08 -17.41
CA LEU A 80 -11.39 -0.68 -16.95
C LEU A 80 -12.49 0.16 -17.59
N ALA A 81 -12.80 -0.07 -18.86
CA ALA A 81 -13.90 0.63 -19.53
C ALA A 81 -15.26 0.22 -18.97
N ASP A 82 -15.46 -1.06 -18.67
CA ASP A 82 -16.70 -1.58 -18.07
C ASP A 82 -16.94 -0.99 -16.67
N MET A 83 -15.86 -0.69 -15.93
CA MET A 83 -15.91 0.02 -14.63
C MET A 83 -16.07 1.55 -14.75
N GLY A 84 -16.04 2.09 -15.97
CA GLY A 84 -16.08 3.55 -16.21
C GLY A 84 -14.78 4.29 -15.85
N PHE A 85 -13.66 3.56 -15.73
CA PHE A 85 -12.33 4.14 -15.49
C PHE A 85 -11.58 4.49 -16.77
N VAL A 86 -12.10 4.02 -17.91
CA VAL A 86 -11.59 4.34 -19.23
C VAL A 86 -12.76 4.62 -20.16
N GLU A 87 -12.65 5.69 -20.95
CA GLU A 87 -13.66 6.10 -21.92
C GLU A 87 -13.08 6.26 -23.33
N GLY A 88 -13.96 6.24 -24.34
CA GLY A 88 -13.58 6.57 -25.71
C GLY A 88 -12.53 5.64 -26.32
N VAL A 89 -12.56 4.35 -25.98
CA VAL A 89 -11.62 3.33 -26.49
C VAL A 89 -11.69 3.24 -28.01
N GLN A 90 -10.60 3.63 -28.68
CA GLN A 90 -10.45 3.54 -30.12
C GLN A 90 -9.67 2.28 -30.49
N ARG A 91 -10.11 1.62 -31.57
CA ARG A 91 -9.48 0.40 -32.09
C ARG A 91 -9.09 0.57 -33.55
N SER A 92 -7.96 -0.04 -33.92
CA SER A 92 -7.53 -0.19 -35.31
C SER A 92 -6.98 -1.60 -35.52
N GLY A 93 -7.47 -2.30 -36.54
CA GLY A 93 -7.05 -3.69 -36.83
C GLY A 93 -7.26 -4.66 -35.65
N GLY A 94 -8.30 -4.43 -34.83
CA GLY A 94 -8.61 -5.25 -33.65
C GLY A 94 -7.79 -4.91 -32.39
N LYS A 95 -6.85 -3.97 -32.46
CA LYS A 95 -6.02 -3.55 -31.32
C LYS A 95 -6.48 -2.21 -30.77
N ILE A 96 -6.41 -2.02 -29.45
CA ILE A 96 -6.66 -0.72 -28.83
C ILE A 96 -5.50 0.23 -29.16
N THR A 97 -5.81 1.41 -29.68
CA THR A 97 -4.81 2.42 -30.06
C THR A 97 -4.82 3.64 -29.16
N ARG A 98 -6.00 4.02 -28.65
CA ARG A 98 -6.19 5.24 -27.86
C ARG A 98 -7.36 5.09 -26.89
N PHE A 99 -7.29 5.73 -25.74
CA PHE A 99 -8.41 5.87 -24.81
C PHE A 99 -8.22 7.08 -23.88
N THR A 100 -9.29 7.47 -23.19
CA THR A 100 -9.32 8.57 -22.22
C THR A 100 -9.41 7.97 -20.82
N GLU A 101 -8.67 8.53 -19.88
CA GLU A 101 -8.66 8.05 -18.50
C GLU A 101 -9.70 8.80 -17.65
N SER A 102 -10.39 8.07 -16.77
CA SER A 102 -11.42 8.59 -15.86
C SER A 102 -11.36 7.91 -14.48
N VAL A 103 -10.18 7.43 -14.08
CA VAL A 103 -9.96 6.74 -12.80
C VAL A 103 -10.13 7.75 -11.66
N PRO A 104 -10.96 7.47 -10.64
CA PRO A 104 -11.17 8.38 -9.53
C PRO A 104 -9.92 8.51 -8.65
N TYR A 105 -9.73 9.69 -8.07
CA TYR A 105 -8.64 10.00 -7.15
C TYR A 105 -8.84 9.48 -5.72
N TYR A 106 -10.06 9.08 -5.33
CA TYR A 106 -10.43 8.66 -3.97
C TYR A 106 -11.37 7.45 -3.97
N ASP A 107 -11.39 6.69 -2.86
CA ASP A 107 -12.24 5.61 -2.29
C ASP A 107 -13.00 4.62 -3.22
N ASP A 108 -13.33 5.02 -4.43
CA ASP A 108 -14.20 4.31 -5.36
C ASP A 108 -13.42 3.34 -6.27
N LEU A 109 -12.07 3.42 -6.31
CA LEU A 109 -11.26 2.51 -7.15
C LEU A 109 -11.47 1.05 -6.72
N TYR A 110 -11.12 0.73 -5.47
CA TYR A 110 -11.09 -0.66 -5.00
C TYR A 110 -12.49 -1.22 -4.77
N ALA A 111 -13.44 -0.38 -4.35
CA ALA A 111 -14.84 -0.74 -4.27
C ALA A 111 -15.39 -1.21 -5.64
N LYS A 112 -15.19 -0.42 -6.71
CA LYS A 112 -15.62 -0.80 -8.07
C LYS A 112 -14.85 -1.97 -8.64
N LEU A 113 -13.57 -2.12 -8.33
CA LEU A 113 -12.80 -3.31 -8.71
C LEU A 113 -13.38 -4.56 -8.02
N GLY A 114 -13.77 -4.47 -6.75
CA GLY A 114 -14.41 -5.55 -6.01
C GLY A 114 -15.80 -5.90 -6.57
N GLU A 115 -16.58 -4.90 -6.97
CA GLU A 115 -17.85 -5.10 -7.69
C GLU A 115 -17.62 -5.79 -9.04
N ALA A 116 -16.69 -5.29 -9.83
CA ALA A 116 -16.34 -5.88 -11.13
C ALA A 116 -15.83 -7.32 -10.99
N TRP A 117 -15.07 -7.62 -9.93
CA TRP A 117 -14.65 -8.99 -9.63
C TRP A 117 -15.86 -9.88 -9.34
N ARG A 118 -16.77 -9.45 -8.46
CA ARG A 118 -17.99 -10.21 -8.13
C ARG A 118 -18.92 -10.43 -9.33
N ASP A 119 -19.06 -9.43 -10.18
CA ASP A 119 -19.91 -9.50 -11.39
C ASP A 119 -19.39 -10.52 -12.42
N ARG A 120 -18.10 -10.87 -12.36
CA ARG A 120 -17.51 -11.92 -13.18
C ARG A 120 -17.80 -13.32 -12.69
N GLN A 121 -18.40 -13.47 -11.51
CA GLN A 121 -18.73 -14.74 -10.87
C GLN A 121 -17.48 -15.62 -10.72
N PRO A 122 -16.49 -15.18 -9.92
CA PRO A 122 -15.24 -15.90 -9.72
C PRO A 122 -15.53 -17.31 -9.19
N SER A 123 -14.65 -18.25 -9.50
CA SER A 123 -14.84 -19.62 -9.02
C SER A 123 -14.74 -19.69 -7.49
N GLU A 124 -15.32 -20.73 -6.88
CA GLU A 124 -15.20 -20.95 -5.43
C GLU A 124 -13.73 -20.97 -4.99
N THR A 125 -12.82 -21.56 -5.78
CA THR A 125 -11.38 -21.53 -5.50
C THR A 125 -10.81 -20.11 -5.45
N GLU A 126 -11.29 -19.20 -6.31
CA GLU A 126 -10.85 -17.79 -6.30
C GLU A 126 -11.34 -17.06 -5.08
N GLU A 127 -12.64 -17.18 -4.78
CA GLU A 127 -13.24 -16.53 -3.63
C GLU A 127 -12.52 -16.95 -2.35
N GLN A 128 -12.27 -18.26 -2.19
CA GLN A 128 -11.60 -18.81 -1.03
C GLN A 128 -10.11 -18.46 -0.96
N MET A 129 -9.41 -18.36 -2.10
CA MET A 129 -8.03 -17.87 -2.12
C MET A 129 -7.96 -16.40 -1.69
N VAL A 130 -8.83 -15.55 -2.24
CA VAL A 130 -8.87 -14.12 -1.91
C VAL A 130 -9.19 -13.92 -0.43
N LEU A 131 -10.15 -14.66 0.11
CA LEU A 131 -10.47 -14.67 1.54
C LEU A 131 -9.32 -15.16 2.41
N LEU A 132 -8.64 -16.25 2.02
CA LEU A 132 -7.48 -16.76 2.74
C LEU A 132 -6.35 -15.73 2.77
N VAL A 133 -6.08 -15.08 1.64
CA VAL A 133 -5.04 -14.05 1.53
C VAL A 133 -5.38 -12.83 2.38
N ASP A 134 -6.65 -12.38 2.36
CA ASP A 134 -7.12 -11.28 3.20
C ASP A 134 -6.90 -11.59 4.69
N TYR A 135 -7.37 -12.75 5.14
CA TYR A 135 -7.25 -13.16 6.54
C TYR A 135 -5.77 -13.32 6.98
N LEU A 136 -4.92 -13.90 6.13
CA LEU A 136 -3.50 -14.05 6.40
C LEU A 136 -2.70 -12.75 6.23
N ALA A 137 -3.28 -11.73 5.58
CA ALA A 137 -2.71 -10.40 5.52
C ALA A 137 -2.91 -9.66 6.85
N ASP A 138 -3.88 -10.04 7.68
CA ASP A 138 -4.06 -9.44 9.01
C ASP A 138 -3.03 -9.92 10.02
N GLY A 139 -2.72 -11.21 10.02
CA GLY A 139 -1.77 -11.81 10.95
C GLY A 139 -1.43 -13.28 10.66
N PRO A 140 -0.45 -13.84 11.39
CA PRO A 140 -0.14 -15.26 11.33
C PRO A 140 -1.22 -16.10 12.03
N VAL A 141 -1.53 -17.27 11.47
CA VAL A 141 -2.65 -18.14 11.88
C VAL A 141 -2.17 -19.60 11.92
N PRO A 142 -2.51 -20.39 12.95
CA PRO A 142 -2.26 -21.83 12.95
C PRO A 142 -2.93 -22.52 11.75
N GLU A 143 -2.22 -23.39 11.05
CA GLU A 143 -2.75 -24.08 9.86
C GLU A 143 -4.03 -24.86 10.14
N GLU A 144 -4.11 -25.49 11.32
CA GLU A 144 -5.29 -26.25 11.76
C GLU A 144 -6.55 -25.38 11.97
N GLU A 145 -6.36 -24.09 12.27
CA GLU A 145 -7.46 -23.15 12.49
C GLU A 145 -7.86 -22.39 11.21
N ALA A 146 -6.97 -22.32 10.22
CA ALA A 146 -7.14 -21.48 9.03
C ALA A 146 -8.47 -21.76 8.31
N ALA A 147 -8.84 -23.03 8.15
CA ALA A 147 -10.10 -23.38 7.49
C ALA A 147 -11.32 -22.84 8.25
N SER A 148 -11.33 -23.00 9.58
CA SER A 148 -12.43 -22.58 10.43
C SER A 148 -12.57 -21.06 10.53
N LYS A 149 -11.45 -20.33 10.62
CA LYS A 149 -11.42 -18.87 10.75
C LYS A 149 -11.88 -18.18 9.47
N VAL A 150 -11.52 -18.73 8.31
CA VAL A 150 -11.93 -18.21 7.00
C VAL A 150 -13.35 -18.68 6.60
N GLY A 151 -13.92 -19.65 7.33
CA GLY A 151 -15.23 -20.21 7.02
C GLY A 151 -15.24 -21.08 5.77
N MET A 152 -14.11 -21.74 5.47
CA MET A 152 -13.93 -22.59 4.30
C MET A 152 -14.05 -24.09 4.65
N ASP A 153 -14.31 -24.92 3.65
CA ASP A 153 -14.22 -26.37 3.81
C ASP A 153 -12.76 -26.78 4.04
N SER A 154 -12.49 -27.42 5.18
CA SER A 154 -11.20 -28.00 5.53
C SER A 154 -10.62 -28.93 4.45
N ALA A 155 -11.46 -29.56 3.63
CA ALA A 155 -11.01 -30.41 2.52
C ALA A 155 -10.37 -29.61 1.37
N MET A 156 -10.70 -28.32 1.21
CA MET A 156 -10.13 -27.45 0.18
C MET A 156 -8.79 -26.85 0.59
N LEU A 157 -8.54 -26.69 1.89
CA LEU A 157 -7.35 -26.01 2.42
C LEU A 157 -6.03 -26.55 1.84
N PRO A 158 -5.76 -27.87 1.74
CA PRO A 158 -4.49 -28.36 1.18
C PRO A 158 -4.25 -27.91 -0.26
N SER A 159 -5.30 -27.87 -1.09
CA SER A 159 -5.20 -27.42 -2.48
C SER A 159 -4.98 -25.91 -2.60
N LEU A 160 -5.62 -25.13 -1.72
CA LEU A 160 -5.41 -23.68 -1.63
C LEU A 160 -4.00 -23.37 -1.14
N LEU A 161 -3.48 -24.09 -0.14
CA LEU A 161 -2.10 -23.91 0.32
C LEU A 161 -1.09 -24.29 -0.75
N GLU A 162 -1.32 -25.36 -1.52
CA GLU A 162 -0.43 -25.73 -2.63
C GLU A 162 -0.34 -24.60 -3.68
N VAL A 163 -1.47 -24.02 -4.06
CA VAL A 163 -1.51 -22.89 -4.99
C VAL A 163 -0.91 -21.63 -4.35
N GLY A 164 -1.29 -21.31 -3.12
CA GLY A 164 -0.89 -20.12 -2.37
C GLY A 164 0.61 -20.08 -2.08
N GLU A 165 1.20 -21.20 -1.68
CA GLU A 165 2.64 -21.29 -1.43
C GLU A 165 3.45 -21.21 -2.71
N ARG A 166 3.03 -21.92 -3.77
CA ARG A 166 3.70 -21.86 -5.07
C ARG A 166 3.65 -20.47 -5.70
N SER A 167 2.53 -19.76 -5.50
CA SER A 167 2.33 -18.38 -5.95
C SER A 167 2.96 -17.33 -5.03
N GLY A 168 3.48 -17.73 -3.86
CA GLY A 168 4.05 -16.81 -2.88
C GLY A 168 3.01 -15.94 -2.17
N LEU A 169 1.73 -16.30 -2.24
CA LEU A 169 0.63 -15.62 -1.54
C LEU A 169 0.53 -16.05 -0.07
N VAL A 170 0.97 -17.28 0.21
CA VAL A 170 1.00 -17.88 1.54
C VAL A 170 2.41 -18.36 1.84
N LYS A 171 2.85 -18.16 3.07
CA LYS A 171 4.09 -18.72 3.60
C LYS A 171 3.80 -19.49 4.87
N ARG A 172 4.60 -20.53 5.10
CA ARG A 172 4.49 -21.42 6.25
C ARG A 172 5.72 -21.29 7.14
N ILE A 173 5.50 -21.20 8.44
CA ILE A 173 6.51 -21.27 9.50
C ILE A 173 6.32 -22.60 10.20
N GLN A 174 7.36 -23.44 10.14
CA GLN A 174 7.35 -24.72 10.85
C GLN A 174 7.64 -24.50 12.33
N MET A 175 6.70 -24.89 13.19
CA MET A 175 6.87 -24.85 14.65
C MET A 175 6.69 -26.26 15.24
N PRO A 176 7.27 -26.54 16.42
CA PRO A 176 7.12 -27.85 17.06
C PRO A 176 5.67 -28.26 17.32
N ASP A 177 4.80 -27.28 17.57
CA ASP A 177 3.41 -27.48 17.98
C ASP A 177 2.40 -27.40 16.82
N GLY A 178 2.88 -27.21 15.58
CA GLY A 178 2.04 -27.07 14.39
C GLY A 178 2.51 -25.95 13.47
N ASP A 179 2.18 -26.06 12.19
CA ASP A 179 2.58 -25.07 11.21
C ASP A 179 1.76 -23.79 11.34
N VAL A 180 2.40 -22.64 11.14
CA VAL A 180 1.76 -21.32 11.18
C VAL A 180 1.85 -20.67 9.81
N LEU A 181 0.70 -20.27 9.30
CA LEU A 181 0.53 -19.64 8.00
C LEU A 181 0.53 -18.13 8.15
N TYR A 182 1.09 -17.43 7.17
CA TYR A 182 0.96 -15.97 7.06
C TYR A 182 1.07 -15.56 5.59
N SER A 183 0.54 -14.40 5.25
CA SER A 183 0.76 -13.84 3.93
C SER A 183 1.98 -12.91 3.96
N PRO A 184 2.83 -12.88 2.91
CA PRO A 184 3.82 -11.81 2.77
C PRO A 184 3.20 -10.42 2.77
N PHE A 185 1.88 -10.34 2.54
CA PHE A 185 1.17 -9.09 2.60
C PHE A 185 0.90 -8.58 4.03
N PHE A 186 1.36 -9.29 5.07
CA PHE A 186 1.16 -8.85 6.44
C PHE A 186 2.07 -7.67 6.88
N GLY A 187 2.98 -7.18 6.02
CA GLY A 187 3.70 -5.92 6.21
C GLY A 187 5.16 -6.04 6.64
N PHE A 188 5.65 -7.25 6.97
CA PHE A 188 7.07 -7.47 7.27
C PHE A 188 7.56 -8.84 6.79
N GLU A 189 8.70 -8.88 6.11
CA GLU A 189 9.36 -10.12 5.67
C GLU A 189 10.49 -10.54 6.61
N ASN A 190 10.21 -10.73 7.90
CA ASN A 190 11.16 -11.36 8.82
C ASN A 190 10.54 -12.61 9.46
N PRO A 191 10.56 -13.76 8.75
CA PRO A 191 9.94 -15.01 9.23
C PRO A 191 10.49 -15.46 10.58
N GLN A 192 11.77 -15.19 10.86
CA GLN A 192 12.40 -15.57 12.11
C GLN A 192 11.81 -14.79 13.30
N VAL A 193 11.68 -13.47 13.16
CA VAL A 193 11.07 -12.63 14.22
C VAL A 193 9.60 -12.98 14.44
N ILE A 194 8.86 -13.28 13.36
CA ILE A 194 7.47 -13.76 13.47
C ILE A 194 7.44 -15.08 14.25
N ALA A 195 8.28 -16.05 13.88
CA ALA A 195 8.33 -17.34 14.55
C ALA A 195 8.65 -17.23 16.04
N GLU A 196 9.56 -16.32 16.42
CA GLU A 196 9.88 -16.08 17.82
C GLU A 196 8.72 -15.40 18.58
N LEU A 197 8.06 -14.40 17.99
CA LEU A 197 6.91 -13.75 18.64
C LEU A 197 5.72 -14.69 18.79
N VAL A 198 5.47 -15.55 17.78
CA VAL A 198 4.47 -16.61 17.87
C VAL A 198 4.84 -17.60 18.99
N ARG A 199 6.11 -17.96 19.14
CA ARG A 199 6.57 -18.83 20.25
C ARG A 199 6.33 -18.19 21.62
N ASP A 200 6.61 -16.91 21.73
CA ASP A 200 6.64 -16.21 23.03
C ASP A 200 5.24 -15.73 23.48
N HIS A 201 4.36 -15.38 22.54
CA HIS A 201 3.04 -14.79 22.83
C HIS A 201 1.84 -15.55 22.23
N GLY A 202 2.07 -16.47 21.29
CA GLY A 202 1.02 -17.19 20.57
C GLY A 202 0.53 -16.48 19.30
N ALA A 203 0.04 -17.25 18.34
CA ALA A 203 -0.42 -16.74 17.03
C ALA A 203 -1.67 -15.85 17.15
N ASP A 204 -2.67 -16.26 17.95
CA ASP A 204 -3.91 -15.49 18.13
C ASP A 204 -3.65 -14.10 18.72
N GLN A 205 -2.85 -14.01 19.81
CA GLN A 205 -2.54 -12.73 20.43
C GLN A 205 -1.77 -11.81 19.46
N LEU A 206 -0.88 -12.40 18.64
CA LEU A 206 -0.14 -11.65 17.64
C LEU A 206 -1.06 -11.11 16.54
N ALA A 207 -2.00 -11.93 16.04
CA ALA A 207 -2.99 -11.53 15.07
C ALA A 207 -3.91 -10.42 15.63
N GLU A 208 -4.44 -10.58 16.84
CA GLU A 208 -5.28 -9.57 17.50
C GLU A 208 -4.55 -8.23 17.71
N ALA A 209 -3.31 -8.29 18.22
CA ALA A 209 -2.51 -7.09 18.44
C ALA A 209 -2.20 -6.36 17.13
N PHE A 210 -2.00 -7.09 16.03
CA PHE A 210 -1.68 -6.53 14.73
C PHE A 210 -2.92 -5.96 14.04
N ALA A 211 -4.05 -6.66 14.14
CA ALA A 211 -5.36 -6.15 13.72
C ALA A 211 -5.69 -4.84 14.44
N ALA A 212 -5.41 -4.74 15.74
CA ALA A 212 -5.60 -3.49 16.49
C ALA A 212 -4.73 -2.33 15.96
N VAL A 213 -3.47 -2.59 15.62
CA VAL A 213 -2.57 -1.57 15.03
C VAL A 213 -2.99 -1.19 13.60
N ARG A 214 -3.52 -2.13 12.80
CA ARG A 214 -4.06 -1.80 11.46
C ARG A 214 -5.34 -0.98 11.55
N GLY A 215 -6.27 -1.39 12.42
CA GLY A 215 -7.51 -0.68 12.67
C GLY A 215 -7.27 0.74 13.19
N GLU A 216 -6.15 0.96 13.87
CA GLU A 216 -5.73 2.29 14.30
C GLU A 216 -4.22 2.50 14.13
N GLN A 217 -3.79 2.88 12.92
CA GLN A 217 -2.37 3.20 12.68
C GLN A 217 -1.91 4.33 13.59
N GLY A 218 -0.77 4.12 14.26
CA GLY A 218 -0.28 4.99 15.33
C GLY A 218 -0.98 4.74 16.66
N LEU A 219 -1.32 3.49 16.97
CA LEU A 219 -1.88 3.07 18.25
C LEU A 219 -0.88 3.36 19.39
N PRO A 220 -1.24 4.08 20.47
CA PRO A 220 -0.34 4.32 21.59
C PRO A 220 0.01 3.02 22.30
N VAL A 221 1.30 2.74 22.46
CA VAL A 221 1.80 1.52 23.14
C VAL A 221 2.21 1.82 24.57
N GLY A 222 1.60 1.13 25.52
CA GLY A 222 1.89 1.24 26.97
C GLY A 222 2.30 -0.09 27.59
N ASP A 223 2.41 -0.11 28.93
CA ASP A 223 2.83 -1.28 29.72
C ASP A 223 1.85 -2.46 29.64
N SER A 224 0.59 -2.20 29.28
CA SER A 224 -0.44 -3.22 29.12
C SER A 224 -0.33 -4.02 27.81
N GLN A 225 0.58 -3.69 26.90
CA GLN A 225 0.74 -4.36 25.60
C GLN A 225 2.16 -4.95 25.42
N PRO A 226 2.55 -5.94 26.24
CA PRO A 226 3.91 -6.50 26.21
C PRO A 226 4.29 -7.09 24.85
N LEU A 227 3.34 -7.67 24.12
CA LEU A 227 3.53 -8.19 22.76
C LEU A 227 3.92 -7.06 21.79
N LEU A 228 3.20 -5.94 21.77
CA LEU A 228 3.53 -4.81 20.91
C LEU A 228 4.89 -4.21 21.27
N GLN A 229 5.21 -4.12 22.57
CA GLN A 229 6.55 -3.66 22.99
C GLN A 229 7.66 -4.59 22.49
N ASP A 230 7.45 -5.90 22.54
CA ASP A 230 8.42 -6.88 22.08
C ASP A 230 8.57 -6.85 20.55
N ALA A 231 7.45 -6.75 19.82
CA ALA A 231 7.45 -6.58 18.38
C ALA A 231 8.17 -5.28 17.94
N ILE A 232 8.02 -4.19 18.69
CA ILE A 232 8.78 -2.94 18.48
C ILE A 232 10.27 -3.15 18.74
N LYS A 233 10.63 -3.78 19.87
CA LYS A 233 12.03 -4.05 20.24
C LYS A 233 12.76 -4.92 19.21
N ARG A 234 12.05 -5.89 18.62
CA ARG A 234 12.56 -6.77 17.57
C ARG A 234 12.48 -6.17 16.17
N GLY A 235 11.98 -4.93 16.05
CA GLY A 235 11.91 -4.18 14.80
C GLY A 235 10.85 -4.69 13.82
N LEU A 236 9.86 -5.45 14.29
CA LEU A 236 8.73 -5.91 13.49
C LEU A 236 7.63 -4.83 13.37
N ILE A 237 7.48 -4.00 14.41
CA ILE A 237 6.57 -2.85 14.40
C ILE A 237 7.40 -1.56 14.46
N LEU A 238 7.03 -0.59 13.63
CA LEU A 238 7.63 0.74 13.69
C LEU A 238 6.87 1.58 14.71
N ALA A 239 7.58 2.22 15.64
CA ALA A 239 6.95 3.02 16.68
C ALA A 239 7.72 4.33 16.92
N PRO A 240 7.52 5.36 16.07
CA PRO A 240 7.93 6.72 16.41
C PRO A 240 7.34 7.14 17.76
N ALA A 241 8.10 7.93 18.51
CA ALA A 241 7.70 8.32 19.85
C ALA A 241 7.67 9.84 20.02
N VAL A 242 6.66 10.33 20.74
CA VAL A 242 6.42 11.75 20.98
C VAL A 242 6.46 12.03 22.48
N GLU A 243 7.06 13.16 22.86
CA GLU A 243 7.12 13.60 24.24
C GLU A 243 5.76 14.15 24.71
N LEU A 244 5.28 13.63 25.84
CA LEU A 244 4.05 14.04 26.51
C LEU A 244 4.27 15.23 27.47
N PRO A 245 3.21 15.92 27.93
CA PRO A 245 3.34 17.05 28.87
C PRO A 245 4.08 16.73 30.18
N ASN A 246 4.03 15.48 30.63
CA ASN A 246 4.71 14.96 31.82
C ASN A 246 6.16 14.52 31.56
N SER A 247 6.73 14.86 30.39
CA SER A 247 8.06 14.47 29.94
C SER A 247 8.28 12.97 29.73
N THR A 248 7.23 12.15 29.71
CA THR A 248 7.34 10.75 29.26
C THR A 248 7.32 10.68 27.75
N VAL A 249 8.04 9.71 27.19
CA VAL A 249 8.07 9.46 25.74
C VAL A 249 7.06 8.36 25.42
N GLN A 250 6.07 8.68 24.59
CA GLN A 250 4.98 7.78 24.21
C GLN A 250 5.23 7.22 22.81
N PRO A 251 5.46 5.91 22.64
CA PRO A 251 5.52 5.27 21.33
C PRO A 251 4.12 5.11 20.72
N PHE A 252 4.05 5.26 19.40
CA PHE A 252 2.83 5.06 18.61
C PHE A 252 3.10 4.00 17.53
N ALA A 253 2.56 2.80 17.73
CA ALA A 253 2.78 1.65 16.85
C ALA A 253 2.13 1.85 15.49
N ALA A 254 2.89 1.56 14.45
CA ALA A 254 2.43 1.53 13.07
C ALA A 254 2.96 0.26 12.39
N LEU A 255 2.09 -0.35 11.63
CA LEU A 255 2.39 -1.44 10.71
C LEU A 255 2.10 -0.94 9.30
N PRO A 256 2.95 -0.06 8.75
CA PRO A 256 2.74 0.40 7.38
C PRO A 256 2.95 -0.80 6.45
N TYR A 257 1.86 -1.29 5.87
CA TYR A 257 1.98 -2.15 4.72
C TYR A 257 2.58 -1.35 3.57
N THR A 258 3.77 -1.74 3.14
CA THR A 258 4.43 -1.15 1.98
C THR A 258 4.85 -2.26 1.03
N LEU A 259 4.15 -2.33 -0.10
CA LEU A 259 4.58 -3.11 -1.27
C LEU A 259 5.93 -2.60 -1.79
N ASP A 260 6.27 -1.34 -1.51
CA ASP A 260 7.53 -0.70 -1.89
C ASP A 260 8.69 -0.99 -0.93
N ARG A 261 9.49 -2.00 -1.28
CA ARG A 261 10.77 -2.28 -0.62
C ARG A 261 11.75 -1.11 -0.71
N GLU A 262 11.61 -0.20 -1.69
CA GLU A 262 12.43 1.01 -1.73
C GLU A 262 12.06 1.96 -0.60
N LEU A 263 10.79 2.13 -0.22
CA LEU A 263 10.41 2.90 0.98
C LEU A 263 11.06 2.33 2.26
N LEU A 264 11.19 1.00 2.35
CA LEU A 264 11.87 0.34 3.47
C LEU A 264 13.41 0.37 3.39
N ARG A 265 14.00 0.56 2.20
CA ARG A 265 15.46 0.46 1.98
C ARG A 265 16.12 1.79 1.54
N ASN A 266 15.68 2.36 0.43
CA ASN A 266 16.31 3.49 -0.26
C ASN A 266 15.66 4.85 0.06
N ARG A 267 14.36 4.85 0.39
CA ARG A 267 13.54 6.04 0.68
C ARG A 267 13.01 6.05 2.11
N LYS A 268 13.75 5.40 3.02
CA LYS A 268 13.54 5.39 4.47
C LYS A 268 13.25 6.78 5.06
N PRO A 269 13.89 7.88 4.62
CA PRO A 269 13.58 9.22 5.14
C PRO A 269 12.14 9.69 4.90
N VAL A 270 11.48 9.27 3.81
CA VAL A 270 10.08 9.62 3.51
C VAL A 270 9.15 8.88 4.46
N LEU A 271 9.37 7.58 4.65
CA LEU A 271 8.61 6.75 5.57
C LEU A 271 8.78 7.22 7.03
N GLU A 272 10.01 7.54 7.45
CA GLU A 272 10.28 8.07 8.79
C GLU A 272 9.55 9.38 9.05
N LYS A 273 9.49 10.28 8.05
CA LYS A 273 8.71 11.52 8.13
C LYS A 273 7.20 11.26 8.21
N ALA A 274 6.68 10.33 7.42
CA ALA A 274 5.26 9.97 7.44
C ALA A 274 4.85 9.42 8.81
N LEU A 275 5.67 8.51 9.37
CA LEU A 275 5.46 7.94 10.69
C LEU A 275 5.59 9.00 11.80
N ALA A 276 6.52 9.95 11.67
CA ALA A 276 6.61 11.07 12.59
C ALA A 276 5.33 11.92 12.61
N VAL A 277 4.76 12.21 11.44
CA VAL A 277 3.48 12.94 11.32
C VAL A 277 2.36 12.15 11.97
N LEU A 278 2.24 10.85 11.66
CA LEU A 278 1.27 9.95 12.27
C LEU A 278 1.33 9.99 13.80
N ALA A 279 2.53 9.86 14.37
CA ALA A 279 2.74 9.90 15.81
C ALA A 279 2.36 11.25 16.43
N CYS A 280 2.74 12.37 15.81
CA CYS A 280 2.38 13.71 16.30
C CYS A 280 0.87 13.96 16.28
N LEU A 281 0.16 13.46 15.27
CA LEU A 281 -1.30 13.59 15.17
C LEU A 281 -2.03 12.68 16.15
N ARG A 282 -1.62 11.41 16.27
CA ARG A 282 -2.18 10.49 17.29
C ARG A 282 -1.86 10.92 18.71
N CYS A 283 -0.72 11.54 18.95
CA CYS A 283 -0.42 12.23 20.21
C CYS A 283 -1.42 13.35 20.49
N GLY A 284 -1.74 14.17 19.48
CA GLY A 284 -2.79 15.19 19.58
C GLY A 284 -4.19 14.62 19.79
N GLN A 285 -4.48 13.40 19.31
CA GLN A 285 -5.77 12.73 19.48
C GLN A 285 -5.98 12.10 20.86
N HIS A 286 -4.92 11.47 21.41
CA HIS A 286 -5.02 10.70 22.66
C HIS A 286 -4.55 11.48 23.88
N PHE A 287 -3.65 12.44 23.68
CA PHE A 287 -2.96 13.17 24.75
C PHE A 287 -3.01 14.69 24.55
N GLY A 288 -3.91 15.20 23.70
CA GLY A 288 -4.04 16.62 23.39
C GLY A 288 -4.73 17.46 24.48
N GLY A 289 -5.47 16.82 25.39
CA GLY A 289 -6.17 17.52 26.48
C GLY A 289 -7.19 18.54 25.95
N ALA A 290 -6.96 19.83 26.18
CA ALA A 290 -7.83 20.89 25.66
C ALA A 290 -7.73 21.08 24.13
N THR A 291 -6.64 20.62 23.50
CA THR A 291 -6.41 20.70 22.06
C THR A 291 -6.54 19.34 21.39
N ASN A 292 -7.41 18.48 21.93
CA ASN A 292 -7.58 17.12 21.44
C ASN A 292 -8.10 17.10 20.00
N LEU A 293 -7.45 16.34 19.12
CA LEU A 293 -7.90 16.15 17.76
C LEU A 293 -9.00 15.08 17.72
N SER A 294 -10.09 15.34 17.01
CA SER A 294 -11.04 14.28 16.63
C SER A 294 -10.45 13.40 15.53
N PRO A 295 -10.97 12.18 15.29
CA PRO A 295 -10.54 11.34 14.17
C PRO A 295 -10.56 12.07 12.82
N ASP A 296 -11.65 12.79 12.52
CA ASP A 296 -11.78 13.56 11.27
C ASP A 296 -10.77 14.72 11.18
N ALA A 297 -10.36 15.29 12.32
CA ALA A 297 -9.41 16.38 12.35
C ALA A 297 -7.99 15.94 11.96
N LEU A 298 -7.64 14.65 12.07
CA LEU A 298 -6.32 14.15 11.73
C LEU A 298 -6.02 14.36 10.23
N VAL A 299 -6.94 13.93 9.37
CA VAL A 299 -6.84 14.12 7.92
C VAL A 299 -6.93 15.60 7.56
N ALA A 300 -7.83 16.35 8.21
CA ALA A 300 -7.98 17.79 7.95
C ALA A 300 -6.70 18.59 8.25
N VAL A 301 -5.94 18.22 9.28
CA VAL A 301 -4.64 18.84 9.57
C VAL A 301 -3.64 18.58 8.45
N ILE A 302 -3.59 17.35 7.91
CA ILE A 302 -2.71 17.02 6.79
C ILE A 302 -3.13 17.78 5.52
N ASP A 303 -4.42 17.78 5.20
CA ASP A 303 -4.95 18.48 4.03
C ASP A 303 -4.65 19.99 4.11
N LYS A 304 -4.75 20.57 5.31
CA LYS A 304 -4.37 21.97 5.54
C LYS A 304 -2.88 22.22 5.30
N LEU A 305 -1.99 21.32 5.73
CA LEU A 305 -0.55 21.43 5.48
C LEU A 305 -0.20 21.25 4.00
N LEU A 306 -0.94 20.41 3.28
CA LEU A 306 -0.77 20.18 1.84
C LEU A 306 -1.30 21.32 0.97
N ASP A 307 -2.29 22.08 1.45
CA ASP A 307 -2.89 23.22 0.75
C ASP A 307 -1.83 24.32 0.49
N PRO A 308 -1.53 24.65 -0.79
CA PRO A 308 -0.57 25.69 -1.15
C PRO A 308 -0.87 27.06 -0.53
N ASN A 309 -2.12 27.34 -0.18
CA ASN A 309 -2.58 28.61 0.38
C ASN A 309 -2.74 28.59 1.91
N ARG A 310 -2.64 27.41 2.55
CA ARG A 310 -2.95 27.22 3.98
C ARG A 310 -1.93 26.37 4.75
N GLY A 311 -0.71 26.22 4.22
CA GLY A 311 0.38 25.38 4.75
C GLY A 311 0.95 25.74 6.12
N PHE A 312 0.10 26.15 7.08
CA PHE A 312 0.44 26.42 8.47
C PHE A 312 -0.73 26.10 9.42
N LEU A 313 -0.40 25.79 10.68
CA LEU A 313 -1.37 25.50 11.74
C LEU A 313 -1.52 26.69 12.70
N TYR A 314 -2.72 26.90 13.26
CA TYR A 314 -2.95 28.01 14.19
C TYR A 314 -2.25 27.77 15.52
N PRO A 315 -1.43 28.72 16.01
CA PRO A 315 -0.57 28.51 17.17
C PRO A 315 -1.36 28.19 18.44
N HIS A 316 -0.89 27.20 19.20
CA HIS A 316 -1.37 26.89 20.55
C HIS A 316 -0.25 26.29 21.42
N GLU A 317 -0.49 26.21 22.73
CA GLU A 317 0.54 25.88 23.74
C GLU A 317 1.23 24.52 23.57
N SER A 318 0.55 23.54 22.96
CA SER A 318 1.08 22.19 22.76
C SER A 318 1.91 22.03 21.48
N HIS A 319 1.83 22.97 20.53
CA HIS A 319 2.41 22.80 19.19
C HIS A 319 3.92 22.54 19.20
N GLU A 320 4.68 23.30 19.98
CA GLU A 320 6.14 23.16 20.00
C GLU A 320 6.56 21.77 20.47
N ARG A 321 5.92 21.24 21.52
CA ARG A 321 6.18 19.90 22.04
C ARG A 321 5.65 18.83 21.09
N GLN A 322 4.38 18.94 20.70
CA GLN A 322 3.67 17.93 19.91
C GLN A 322 4.32 17.72 18.55
N TYR A 323 4.69 18.79 17.85
CA TYR A 323 5.28 18.72 16.51
C TYR A 323 6.81 18.79 16.50
N ARG A 324 7.47 18.68 17.66
CA ARG A 324 8.94 18.66 17.77
C ARG A 324 9.58 17.58 16.90
N LEU A 325 8.97 16.40 16.85
CA LEU A 325 9.45 15.26 16.07
C LEU A 325 9.43 15.56 14.56
N VAL A 326 8.32 16.08 14.04
CA VAL A 326 8.21 16.45 12.61
C VAL A 326 9.05 17.68 12.24
N HIS A 327 9.28 18.60 13.18
CA HIS A 327 10.22 19.69 13.01
C HIS A 327 11.66 19.17 12.89
N ALA A 328 12.08 18.27 13.79
CA ALA A 328 13.39 17.63 13.73
C ALA A 328 13.59 16.81 12.44
N ALA A 329 12.52 16.21 11.92
CA ALA A 329 12.53 15.52 10.63
C ALA A 329 12.58 16.46 9.40
N GLY A 330 12.51 17.78 9.60
CA GLY A 330 12.56 18.78 8.52
C GLY A 330 11.28 18.86 7.68
N LEU A 331 10.13 18.42 8.22
CA LEU A 331 8.84 18.49 7.52
C LEU A 331 8.13 19.83 7.75
N ILE A 332 8.35 20.44 8.92
CA ILE A 332 7.83 21.76 9.27
C ILE A 332 8.94 22.66 9.82
N ALA A 333 8.71 23.97 9.76
CA ALA A 333 9.40 24.98 10.54
C ALA A 333 8.46 25.55 11.61
N PHE A 334 9.03 26.07 12.70
CA PHE A 334 8.28 26.85 13.67
C PHE A 334 8.45 28.34 13.39
N ASP A 335 7.37 28.98 12.94
CA ASP A 335 7.28 30.43 12.79
C ASP A 335 6.74 31.05 14.09
N PRO A 336 6.98 32.36 14.34
CA PRO A 336 6.40 33.05 15.50
C PRO A 336 4.86 33.09 15.45
N ASP A 337 4.23 33.15 16.62
CA ASP A 337 2.81 33.46 16.76
C ASP A 337 2.56 34.94 16.47
N MET A 338 1.84 35.21 15.38
CA MET A 338 1.53 36.56 14.90
C MET A 338 0.27 37.15 15.54
N MET A 339 -0.40 36.44 16.45
CA MET A 339 -1.54 36.97 17.19
C MET A 339 -1.11 38.04 18.21
N PRO A 340 -1.98 39.01 18.56
CA PRO A 340 -1.66 40.02 19.57
C PRO A 340 -1.22 39.40 20.91
N GLY A 341 0.02 39.66 21.32
CA GLY A 341 0.60 39.07 22.53
C GLY A 341 1.09 37.62 22.38
N GLY A 342 1.38 37.19 21.15
CA GLY A 342 1.77 35.82 20.82
C GLY A 342 2.91 35.25 21.67
N ARG A 343 2.71 34.01 22.14
CA ARG A 343 3.65 33.28 23.01
C ARG A 343 3.97 31.88 22.51
N TRP A 344 3.32 31.46 21.44
CA TRP A 344 3.39 30.09 20.93
C TRP A 344 4.08 30.05 19.57
N VAL A 345 4.19 28.85 19.01
CA VAL A 345 4.76 28.62 17.68
C VAL A 345 3.68 28.27 16.67
N THR A 346 3.90 28.70 15.44
CA THR A 346 3.08 28.41 14.26
C THR A 346 3.81 27.36 13.42
N PRO A 347 3.38 26.08 13.45
CA PRO A 347 3.90 25.06 12.53
C PRO A 347 3.62 25.47 11.09
N ARG A 348 4.66 25.57 10.27
CA ARG A 348 4.56 25.85 8.82
C ARG A 348 5.21 24.72 8.02
N PHE A 349 4.51 24.23 7.01
CA PHE A 349 5.00 23.17 6.13
C PHE A 349 6.23 23.63 5.32
N ILE A 350 7.22 22.75 5.20
CA ILE A 350 8.37 22.92 4.31
C ILE A 350 8.06 22.16 3.02
N ASP A 351 7.73 22.91 1.97
CA ASP A 351 7.29 22.33 0.70
C ASP A 351 8.45 21.74 -0.10
N THR A 352 8.60 20.42 0.00
CA THR A 352 9.50 19.62 -0.84
C THR A 352 8.74 18.40 -1.36
N PRO A 353 9.15 17.80 -2.49
CA PRO A 353 8.51 16.58 -3.01
C PRO A 353 8.43 15.47 -1.97
N ASP A 354 9.53 15.19 -1.27
CA ASP A 354 9.61 14.17 -0.21
C ASP A 354 8.67 14.46 0.96
N ASN A 355 8.53 15.72 1.37
CA ASN A 355 7.64 16.09 2.47
C ASN A 355 6.17 16.00 2.07
N ARG A 356 5.83 16.34 0.82
CA ARG A 356 4.46 16.18 0.30
C ARG A 356 4.08 14.71 0.24
N GLU A 357 5.00 13.87 -0.22
CA GLU A 357 4.79 12.43 -0.24
C GLU A 357 4.63 11.87 1.17
N ALA A 358 5.50 12.25 2.12
CA ALA A 358 5.38 11.83 3.51
C ALA A 358 4.02 12.17 4.12
N LEU A 359 3.46 13.36 3.82
CA LEU A 359 2.12 13.75 4.25
C LEU A 359 1.02 12.90 3.61
N ARG A 360 1.15 12.54 2.32
CA ARG A 360 0.20 11.63 1.65
C ARG A 360 0.23 10.22 2.26
N VAL A 361 1.43 9.69 2.49
CA VAL A 361 1.59 8.38 3.17
C VAL A 361 0.94 8.40 4.55
N ALA A 362 1.19 9.45 5.36
CA ALA A 362 0.58 9.59 6.67
C ALA A 362 -0.95 9.69 6.59
N ARG A 363 -1.48 10.40 5.59
CA ARG A 363 -2.92 10.53 5.33
C ARG A 363 -3.56 9.19 5.04
N ASP A 364 -2.95 8.38 4.18
CA ASP A 364 -3.47 7.07 3.81
C ASP A 364 -3.44 6.09 4.99
N LEU A 365 -2.34 6.09 5.76
CA LEU A 365 -2.25 5.28 6.99
C LEU A 365 -3.37 5.63 7.97
N ILE A 366 -3.76 6.91 8.08
CA ILE A 366 -4.86 7.35 8.96
C ILE A 366 -6.22 6.95 8.40
N ALA A 367 -6.43 7.09 7.10
CA ALA A 367 -7.73 6.90 6.46
C ALA A 367 -8.07 5.42 6.23
N PHE A 368 -7.08 4.61 5.83
CA PHE A 368 -7.29 3.23 5.36
C PHE A 368 -6.63 2.19 6.25
N GLY A 369 -5.88 2.61 7.27
CA GLY A 369 -5.05 1.72 8.07
C GLY A 369 -3.80 1.23 7.34
N GLU A 370 -3.58 1.66 6.10
CA GLU A 370 -2.46 1.23 5.27
C GLU A 370 -2.19 2.23 4.13
N GLN A 371 -0.95 2.28 3.64
CA GLN A 371 -0.55 3.24 2.60
C GLN A 371 -1.16 2.84 1.25
N LEU A 372 -1.94 3.69 0.58
CA LEU A 372 -2.49 3.44 -0.75
C LEU A 372 -1.60 4.05 -1.86
N ASP A 373 -1.14 5.30 -1.67
CA ASP A 373 -0.19 5.99 -2.55
C ASP A 373 1.20 5.31 -2.46
N GLY A 374 1.69 4.71 -3.54
CA GLY A 374 3.00 4.02 -3.58
C GLY A 374 2.95 2.49 -3.55
N ARG A 375 1.75 1.88 -3.45
CA ARG A 375 1.54 0.43 -3.67
C ARG A 375 1.86 -0.01 -5.09
N VAL A 376 1.62 0.89 -6.01
CA VAL A 376 2.20 0.91 -7.34
C VAL A 376 3.27 1.98 -7.28
N GLY A 377 4.42 1.78 -7.92
CA GLY A 377 5.43 2.84 -8.05
C GLY A 377 4.89 3.99 -8.91
N ASP A 378 3.79 4.63 -8.59
CA ASP A 378 3.07 5.50 -9.52
C ASP A 378 3.89 6.73 -9.83
N GLU A 379 4.36 7.47 -8.81
CA GLU A 379 5.17 8.65 -9.07
C GLU A 379 6.60 8.26 -9.46
N GLN A 380 7.18 7.27 -8.78
CA GLN A 380 8.56 6.88 -8.96
C GLN A 380 8.77 6.03 -10.23
N ALA A 381 7.87 5.12 -10.60
CA ALA A 381 7.88 4.48 -11.91
C ALA A 381 7.49 5.48 -13.00
N ARG A 382 6.52 6.39 -12.84
CA ARG A 382 6.31 7.44 -13.88
C ARG A 382 7.54 8.32 -14.06
N GLN A 383 8.25 8.68 -12.98
CA GLN A 383 9.50 9.44 -13.04
C GLN A 383 10.67 8.60 -13.59
N THR A 384 10.81 7.34 -13.19
CA THR A 384 11.85 6.41 -13.66
C THR A 384 11.64 6.05 -15.13
N LEU A 385 10.39 5.82 -15.53
CA LEU A 385 9.96 5.67 -16.91
C LEU A 385 10.21 6.96 -17.69
N ALA A 386 9.84 8.13 -17.15
CA ALA A 386 10.16 9.41 -17.78
C ALA A 386 11.67 9.61 -18.01
N LEU A 387 12.51 9.06 -17.13
CA LEU A 387 13.97 9.03 -17.24
C LEU A 387 14.51 7.87 -18.10
N GLY A 388 13.63 7.03 -18.66
CA GLY A 388 13.98 5.93 -19.57
C GLY A 388 14.64 4.74 -18.89
N GLN A 389 14.48 4.60 -17.58
CA GLN A 389 15.02 3.47 -16.85
C GLN A 389 13.94 2.39 -16.66
N PRO A 390 14.31 1.11 -16.69
CA PRO A 390 13.41 0.04 -16.31
C PRO A 390 13.15 0.13 -14.81
N PHE A 391 11.89 0.31 -14.42
CA PHE A 391 11.47 0.17 -13.03
C PHE A 391 11.25 -1.32 -12.71
N THR A 392 11.59 -1.73 -11.49
CA THR A 392 11.37 -3.10 -10.99
C THR A 392 10.33 -3.00 -9.91
N ALA A 393 9.18 -3.64 -10.10
CA ALA A 393 8.13 -3.56 -9.12
C ALA A 393 8.59 -4.19 -7.79
N PRO A 394 8.27 -3.54 -6.66
CA PRO A 394 9.00 -3.78 -5.42
C PRO A 394 8.70 -5.13 -4.71
N MET A 395 7.69 -5.88 -5.14
CA MET A 395 7.42 -7.26 -4.69
C MET A 395 8.14 -8.37 -5.47
N GLN A 396 8.98 -8.05 -6.45
CA GLN A 396 9.78 -9.08 -7.11
C GLN A 396 10.90 -9.54 -6.15
N THR A 397 10.73 -10.73 -5.57
CA THR A 397 11.83 -11.36 -4.84
C THR A 397 12.96 -11.68 -5.82
N MET A 398 14.23 -11.50 -5.40
CA MET A 398 15.41 -11.87 -6.19
C MET A 398 15.41 -13.35 -6.65
N GLN A 399 14.52 -14.18 -6.09
CA GLN A 399 14.47 -15.62 -6.37
C GLN A 399 13.98 -15.99 -7.77
N ARG A 400 13.47 -15.05 -8.59
CA ARG A 400 13.24 -15.27 -10.03
C ARG A 400 12.97 -13.93 -10.74
N THR A 401 14.00 -13.10 -10.89
CA THR A 401 13.93 -12.04 -11.91
C THR A 401 13.82 -12.75 -13.26
N ARG A 402 12.65 -12.67 -13.90
CA ARG A 402 12.44 -13.20 -15.25
C ARG A 402 13.56 -12.66 -16.14
N ILE A 403 14.25 -13.53 -16.87
CA ILE A 403 15.21 -13.09 -17.89
C ILE A 403 14.38 -12.48 -19.01
N LYS A 404 14.17 -11.18 -18.95
CA LYS A 404 13.48 -10.43 -19.99
C LYS A 404 14.41 -10.24 -21.19
N ALA A 405 13.83 -10.15 -22.38
CA ALA A 405 14.60 -9.86 -23.57
C ALA A 405 15.28 -8.47 -23.40
N PRO A 406 16.59 -8.35 -23.64
CA PRO A 406 17.28 -7.09 -23.47
C PRO A 406 16.76 -6.07 -24.49
N VAL A 407 16.28 -4.92 -24.01
CA VAL A 407 15.85 -3.79 -24.83
C VAL A 407 16.91 -2.69 -24.71
N SER A 408 17.27 -2.04 -25.83
CA SER A 408 18.22 -0.93 -25.75
C SER A 408 17.59 0.28 -25.02
N PRO A 409 18.35 1.01 -24.18
CA PRO A 409 17.81 2.15 -23.42
C PRO A 409 17.14 3.22 -24.29
N LYS A 410 17.69 3.48 -25.50
CA LYS A 410 17.10 4.44 -26.45
C LYS A 410 15.76 3.98 -27.00
N GLN A 411 15.62 2.69 -27.34
CA GLN A 411 14.35 2.14 -27.79
C GLN A 411 13.33 2.15 -26.64
N TRP A 412 13.76 1.81 -25.43
CA TRP A 412 12.90 1.83 -24.24
C TRP A 412 12.37 3.23 -23.93
N GLN A 413 13.24 4.25 -23.90
CA GLN A 413 12.81 5.64 -23.71
C GLN A 413 11.81 6.08 -24.79
N SER A 414 12.02 5.70 -26.05
CA SER A 414 11.08 6.04 -27.14
C SER A 414 9.70 5.41 -26.92
N VAL A 415 9.65 4.18 -26.40
CA VAL A 415 8.40 3.49 -26.06
C VAL A 415 7.71 4.22 -24.90
N VAL A 416 8.44 4.53 -23.83
CA VAL A 416 7.85 5.24 -22.69
C VAL A 416 7.32 6.63 -23.07
N ASN A 417 8.11 7.40 -23.81
CA ASN A 417 7.74 8.73 -24.28
C ASN A 417 6.44 8.69 -25.08
N ALA A 418 6.32 7.70 -25.97
CA ALA A 418 5.10 7.49 -26.73
C ALA A 418 3.91 7.07 -25.85
N ALA A 419 4.12 6.20 -24.85
CA ALA A 419 3.08 5.74 -23.94
C ALA A 419 2.49 6.86 -23.06
N LEU A 420 3.36 7.78 -22.60
CA LEU A 420 3.01 8.89 -21.69
C LEU A 420 2.78 10.22 -22.42
N GLY A 421 2.64 10.21 -23.75
CA GLY A 421 2.35 11.41 -24.55
C GLY A 421 3.46 12.47 -24.59
N ARG A 422 4.70 12.14 -24.20
CA ARG A 422 5.83 13.08 -24.16
C ARG A 422 6.62 13.03 -25.47
N GLY A 423 6.66 14.13 -26.20
CA GLY A 423 7.39 14.24 -27.47
C GLY A 423 6.58 14.84 -28.63
N HIS A 424 5.35 15.27 -28.40
CA HIS A 424 4.62 16.14 -29.32
C HIS A 424 4.59 17.56 -28.76
N ALA A 425 5.75 18.22 -28.76
CA ALA A 425 5.74 19.68 -28.82
C ALA A 425 5.23 20.04 -30.23
N ARG A 426 4.07 20.69 -30.31
CA ARG A 426 3.70 21.45 -31.49
C ARG A 426 4.39 22.80 -31.47
#